data_AF-T1GT22-F1
#
_entry.id   AF-T1GT22-F1
#
_cell.length_a   1.000
_cell.length_b   1.000
_cell.length_c   1.000
_cell.angle_alpha   90.00
_cell.angle_beta   90.00
_cell.angle_gamma   90.00
#
_symmetry.space_group_name_H-M   'P 1'
#
loop_
_entity.id
_entity.type
_entity.pdbx_description
1 polymer ?
#
loop_
_entity_poly.entity_id
_entity_poly.type
_entity_poly.pdbx_seq_one_letter_code
_entity_poly.pdbx_strand_id
1 'polypeptide(L)'
;MRCVNNGTCEFKGQMFDNWSEIPTNLTGCDQHCYCESGNVECRPACPPVLALPPPTLPCHPAQARLVPIPEDECCKHWACVQPADGDKDIGPIVNNEQPNKTKENTVGEEEDAAGVFYPTFDGKPVKEKGEKEKPSKKPGKGQLDINDIKY
;
A
#
# COMPACT_ATOMS: atom_id res chain seq x y z
N MET A 1 7.92 -44.31 -0.54
CA MET A 1 6.92 -43.39 -1.13
C MET A 1 7.65 -42.13 -1.55
N ARG A 2 7.37 -41.58 -2.74
CA ARG A 2 7.95 -40.31 -3.20
C ARG A 2 6.86 -39.25 -3.19
N CYS A 3 7.17 -38.07 -2.66
CA CYS A 3 6.26 -36.93 -2.75
C CYS A 3 6.16 -36.49 -4.21
N VAL A 4 4.93 -36.42 -4.71
CA VAL A 4 4.65 -35.75 -5.98
C VAL A 4 4.32 -34.31 -5.60
N ASN A 5 5.25 -33.39 -5.88
CA ASN A 5 4.92 -31.97 -5.85
C ASN A 5 4.62 -31.56 -7.28
N ASN A 6 3.35 -31.27 -7.56
CA ASN A 6 2.91 -30.88 -8.89
C ASN A 6 3.38 -29.45 -9.27
N GLY A 7 4.01 -28.72 -8.34
CA GLY A 7 4.40 -27.33 -8.55
C GLY A 7 3.21 -26.38 -8.58
N THR A 8 2.04 -26.84 -8.12
CA THR A 8 0.83 -26.03 -8.00
C THR A 8 0.98 -25.00 -6.90
N CYS A 9 0.44 -23.80 -7.12
CA CYS A 9 0.49 -22.70 -6.16
C CYS A 9 -0.87 -22.51 -5.49
N GLU A 10 -0.87 -22.21 -4.20
CA GLU A 10 -2.07 -21.75 -3.50
C GLU A 10 -2.07 -20.21 -3.47
N PHE A 11 -3.09 -19.59 -4.06
CA PHE A 11 -3.27 -18.15 -4.06
C PHE A 11 -4.70 -17.79 -3.66
N LYS A 12 -4.85 -17.01 -2.57
CA LYS A 12 -6.16 -16.61 -2.01
C LYS A 12 -7.14 -17.79 -1.81
N GLY A 13 -6.63 -18.97 -1.42
CA GLY A 13 -7.42 -20.18 -1.18
C GLY A 13 -7.85 -20.92 -2.46
N GLN A 14 -7.34 -20.52 -3.62
CA GLN A 14 -7.50 -21.25 -4.89
C GLN A 14 -6.18 -21.89 -5.30
N MET A 15 -6.26 -23.07 -5.92
CA MET A 15 -5.10 -23.81 -6.41
C MET A 15 -4.92 -23.52 -7.91
N PHE A 16 -3.70 -23.18 -8.28
CA PHE A 16 -3.29 -22.87 -9.64
C PHE A 16 -2.21 -23.85 -10.11
N ASP A 17 -2.26 -24.22 -11.39
CA ASP A 17 -1.29 -25.12 -11.98
C ASP A 17 0.08 -24.45 -12.13
N ASN A 18 1.14 -25.25 -12.14
CA ASN A 18 2.47 -24.73 -12.42
C ASN A 18 2.50 -24.08 -13.81
N TRP A 19 3.07 -22.88 -13.90
CA TRP A 19 3.14 -22.01 -15.08
C TRP A 19 1.82 -21.37 -15.51
N SER A 20 0.74 -21.48 -14.72
CA SER A 20 -0.50 -20.78 -15.05
C SER A 20 -0.47 -19.33 -14.58
N GLU A 21 -1.08 -18.43 -15.35
CA GLU A 21 -1.37 -17.08 -14.88
C GLU A 21 -2.50 -17.08 -13.83
N ILE A 22 -2.37 -16.20 -12.85
CA ILE A 22 -3.40 -15.95 -11.87
C ILE A 22 -4.34 -14.87 -12.43
N PRO A 23 -5.66 -15.10 -12.46
CA PRO A 23 -6.61 -14.17 -13.05
C PRO A 23 -6.63 -12.83 -12.29
N THR A 24 -6.78 -11.75 -13.05
CA THR A 24 -6.85 -10.36 -12.53
C THR A 24 -7.98 -10.13 -11.53
N ASN A 25 -9.02 -10.97 -11.56
CA ASN A 25 -10.10 -10.95 -10.55
C ASN A 25 -9.57 -11.16 -9.12
N LEU A 26 -8.47 -11.91 -8.98
CA LEU A 26 -7.84 -12.18 -7.69
C LEU A 26 -6.66 -11.25 -7.43
N THR A 27 -5.81 -10.98 -8.41
CA THR A 27 -4.58 -10.19 -8.21
C THR A 27 -4.80 -8.69 -8.27
N GLY A 28 -5.91 -8.28 -8.90
CA GLY A 28 -6.09 -6.92 -9.39
C GLY A 28 -5.55 -6.77 -10.81
N CYS A 29 -5.86 -5.65 -11.43
CA CYS A 29 -5.39 -5.28 -12.76
C CYS A 29 -4.07 -4.49 -12.74
N ASP A 30 -3.63 -4.01 -11.56
CA ASP A 30 -2.34 -3.32 -11.41
C ASP A 30 -1.13 -4.27 -11.54
N GLN A 31 -1.35 -5.58 -11.47
CA GLN A 31 -0.31 -6.61 -11.50
C GLN A 31 -0.76 -7.91 -12.17
N HIS A 32 0.14 -8.54 -12.91
CA HIS A 32 0.00 -9.89 -13.44
C HIS A 32 0.81 -10.84 -12.57
N CYS A 33 0.19 -11.93 -12.13
CA CYS A 33 0.89 -12.94 -11.35
C CYS A 33 0.90 -14.29 -12.06
N TYR A 34 1.96 -15.05 -11.86
CA TYR A 34 2.14 -16.39 -12.41
C TYR A 34 2.49 -17.37 -11.29
N CYS A 35 1.97 -18.59 -11.38
CA CYS A 35 2.42 -19.68 -10.55
C CYS A 35 3.68 -20.29 -11.15
N GLU A 36 4.79 -20.30 -10.41
CA GLU A 36 6.04 -20.94 -10.80
C GLU A 36 6.56 -21.83 -9.67
N SER A 37 6.57 -23.14 -9.93
CA SER A 37 7.12 -24.18 -9.05
C SER A 37 6.62 -24.12 -7.60
N GLY A 38 5.33 -23.81 -7.41
CA GLY A 38 4.68 -23.69 -6.10
C GLY A 38 4.80 -22.30 -5.45
N ASN A 39 5.39 -21.31 -6.13
CA ASN A 39 5.43 -19.93 -5.68
C ASN A 39 4.68 -19.00 -6.65
N VAL A 40 4.01 -17.98 -6.13
CA VAL A 40 3.32 -16.98 -6.97
C VAL A 40 4.22 -15.77 -7.14
N GLU A 41 4.58 -15.47 -8.37
CA GLU A 41 5.35 -14.30 -8.73
C GLU A 41 4.46 -13.24 -9.38
N CYS A 42 4.36 -12.07 -8.76
CA CYS A 42 3.60 -10.93 -9.27
C CYS A 42 4.52 -9.87 -9.87
N ARG A 43 4.15 -9.38 -11.05
CA ARG A 43 4.83 -8.28 -11.76
C ARG A 43 3.83 -7.15 -12.03
N PRO A 44 4.25 -5.88 -11.90
CA PRO A 44 3.37 -4.76 -12.20
C PRO A 44 2.95 -4.81 -13.68
N ALA A 45 1.65 -4.68 -13.92
CA ALA A 45 1.07 -4.56 -15.27
C ALA A 45 1.27 -3.14 -15.79
N CYS A 46 1.11 -2.16 -14.89
CA CYS A 46 1.17 -0.76 -15.23
C CYS A 46 2.61 -0.24 -15.30
N PRO A 47 2.87 0.71 -16.21
CA PRO A 47 4.14 1.44 -16.23
C PRO A 47 4.40 2.16 -14.89
N PRO A 48 5.66 2.23 -14.44
CA PRO A 48 5.99 2.95 -13.22
C PRO A 48 5.72 4.44 -13.40
N VAL A 49 4.95 5.00 -12.47
CA VAL A 49 4.58 6.42 -12.47
C VAL A 49 5.62 7.21 -11.67
N LEU A 50 6.13 8.30 -12.25
CA LEU A 50 7.05 9.20 -11.56
C LEU A 50 6.36 9.93 -10.40
N ALA A 51 7.08 10.12 -9.30
CA ALA A 51 6.58 10.85 -8.14
C ALA A 51 6.30 12.33 -8.43
N LEU A 52 6.98 12.91 -9.42
CA LEU A 52 6.78 14.28 -9.88
C LEU A 52 6.28 14.31 -11.33
N PRO A 53 5.45 15.30 -11.68
CA PRO A 53 4.99 15.47 -13.05
C PRO A 53 6.17 15.81 -13.98
N PRO A 54 6.24 15.19 -15.16
CA PRO A 54 7.24 15.55 -16.17
C PRO A 54 7.16 17.03 -16.58
N PRO A 55 8.29 17.72 -16.78
CA PRO A 55 8.29 19.11 -17.25
C PRO A 55 7.84 19.27 -18.71
N THR A 56 7.65 18.16 -19.43
CA THR A 56 7.18 18.12 -20.82
C THR A 56 5.66 18.26 -20.96
N LEU A 57 4.92 18.26 -19.85
CA LEU A 57 3.47 18.45 -19.87
C LEU A 57 3.13 19.89 -20.31
N PRO A 58 2.04 20.08 -21.07
CA PRO A 58 1.64 21.40 -21.59
C PRO A 58 1.01 22.33 -20.54
N CYS A 59 1.05 21.96 -19.26
CA CYS A 59 0.47 22.71 -18.15
C CYS A 59 1.47 22.95 -17.02
N HIS A 60 1.13 23.87 -16.12
CA HIS A 60 1.92 24.11 -14.92
C HIS A 60 1.90 22.84 -14.03
N PRO A 61 3.01 22.47 -13.35
CA PRO A 61 3.07 21.30 -12.47
C PRO A 61 1.97 21.24 -11.38
N ALA A 62 1.43 22.39 -10.98
CA ALA A 62 0.32 22.49 -10.04
C ALA A 62 -1.04 21.97 -10.58
N GLN A 63 -1.19 21.90 -11.90
CA GLN A 63 -2.39 21.42 -12.62
C GLN A 63 -2.21 19.97 -13.13
N ALA A 64 -1.00 19.43 -13.04
CA ALA A 64 -0.75 18.05 -13.39
C ALA A 64 -1.31 17.13 -12.29
N ARG A 65 -2.09 16.12 -12.68
CA ARG A 65 -2.63 15.09 -11.79
C ARG A 65 -2.49 13.72 -12.46
N LEU A 66 -2.49 12.68 -11.63
CA LEU A 66 -2.56 11.30 -12.10
C LEU A 66 -4.00 10.96 -12.44
N VAL A 67 -4.24 10.65 -13.71
CA VAL A 67 -5.55 10.26 -14.22
C VAL A 67 -5.49 8.82 -14.77
N PRO A 68 -6.61 8.08 -14.75
CA PRO A 68 -6.70 6.76 -15.39
C PRO A 68 -6.51 6.85 -16.91
N ILE A 69 -5.89 5.83 -17.52
CA ILE A 69 -5.83 5.68 -18.98
C ILE A 69 -7.22 5.19 -19.47
N PRO A 70 -7.77 5.72 -20.58
CA PRO A 70 -9.10 5.34 -21.06
C PRO A 70 -9.21 3.88 -21.54
N GLU A 71 -8.11 3.29 -21.99
CA GLU A 71 -8.04 1.87 -22.40
C GLU A 71 -7.82 0.94 -21.19
N ASP A 72 -7.16 1.44 -20.14
CA ASP A 72 -6.79 0.71 -18.93
C ASP A 72 -7.10 1.56 -17.69
N GLU A 73 -8.31 1.42 -17.14
CA GLU A 73 -8.76 2.19 -15.96
C GLU A 73 -7.87 1.97 -14.73
N CYS A 74 -7.13 0.87 -14.72
CA CYS A 74 -6.23 0.47 -13.64
C CYS A 74 -4.90 1.23 -13.68
N CYS A 75 -4.44 1.57 -14.88
CA CYS A 75 -3.17 2.27 -15.05
C CYS A 75 -3.38 3.78 -15.03
N LYS A 76 -2.46 4.46 -14.35
CA LYS A 76 -2.52 5.92 -14.19
C LYS A 76 -1.38 6.58 -14.94
N HIS A 77 -1.64 7.74 -15.49
CA HIS A 77 -0.64 8.57 -16.14
C HIS A 77 -0.80 10.04 -15.73
N TRP A 78 0.28 10.79 -15.85
CA TRP A 78 0.20 12.23 -15.65
C TRP A 78 -0.56 12.87 -16.80
N ALA A 79 -1.57 13.67 -16.46
CA ALA A 79 -2.27 14.51 -17.39
C ALA A 79 -2.55 15.89 -16.77
N CYS A 80 -2.79 16.85 -17.64
CA CYS A 80 -3.22 18.18 -17.24
C CYS A 80 -4.72 18.14 -16.96
N VAL A 81 -5.09 18.35 -15.69
CA VAL A 81 -6.49 18.52 -15.31
C VAL A 81 -6.74 20.01 -15.22
N GLN A 82 -7.68 20.51 -16.02
CA GLN A 82 -8.12 21.88 -15.84
C GLN A 82 -8.81 21.99 -14.48
N PRO A 83 -8.53 23.05 -13.68
CA PRO A 83 -9.31 23.28 -12.48
C PRO A 83 -10.76 23.42 -12.91
N ALA A 84 -11.56 22.38 -12.66
CA ALA A 84 -13.00 22.50 -12.75
C ALA A 84 -13.38 23.54 -11.70
N ASP A 85 -13.95 24.66 -12.12
CA ASP A 85 -14.63 25.59 -11.25
C ASP A 85 -15.72 24.82 -10.48
N GLY A 86 -15.40 24.37 -9.27
CA GLY A 86 -16.34 23.75 -8.34
C GLY A 86 -16.69 22.29 -8.66
N ASP A 87 -16.41 21.45 -7.67
CA ASP A 87 -17.21 20.29 -7.33
C ASP A 87 -18.71 20.52 -7.64
N LYS A 88 -19.22 19.86 -8.68
CA LYS A 88 -20.65 19.62 -8.87
C LYS A 88 -20.82 18.12 -9.04
N ASP A 89 -20.65 17.42 -7.94
CA ASP A 89 -21.32 16.14 -7.73
C ASP A 89 -22.84 16.40 -7.80
N ILE A 90 -23.45 16.11 -8.95
CA ILE A 90 -24.90 15.97 -9.07
C ILE A 90 -25.21 14.52 -8.69
N GLY A 91 -25.11 14.22 -7.39
CA GLY A 91 -25.83 13.10 -6.79
C GLY A 91 -27.31 13.44 -6.63
N PRO A 92 -28.24 12.49 -6.78
CA PRO A 92 -29.67 12.75 -6.66
C PRO A 92 -30.06 13.21 -5.24
N ILE A 93 -30.82 14.30 -5.21
CA ILE A 93 -31.33 15.02 -4.05
C ILE A 93 -32.29 14.11 -3.26
N VAL A 94 -31.94 13.72 -2.03
CA VAL A 94 -32.90 13.24 -1.03
C VAL A 94 -33.11 14.34 0.00
N ASN A 95 -34.27 15.01 -0.07
CA ASN A 95 -34.67 16.03 0.88
C ASN A 95 -35.11 15.36 2.18
N ASN A 96 -34.32 15.49 3.24
CA ASN A 96 -34.82 15.33 4.60
C ASN A 96 -34.59 16.64 5.36
N GLU A 97 -35.70 17.28 5.68
CA GLU A 97 -35.84 18.50 6.46
C GLU A 97 -35.20 18.34 7.85
N GLN A 98 -34.41 19.33 8.27
CA GLN A 98 -34.00 19.46 9.66
C GLN A 98 -34.24 20.90 10.14
N PRO A 99 -34.95 21.10 11.27
CA PRO A 99 -35.42 22.41 11.68
C PRO A 99 -34.30 23.24 12.31
N ASN A 100 -34.38 24.53 12.00
CA ASN A 100 -33.55 25.62 12.47
C ASN A 100 -33.62 25.81 14.00
N LYS A 101 -32.47 25.91 14.68
CA LYS A 101 -32.40 26.69 15.93
C LYS A 101 -31.05 27.37 16.13
N THR A 102 -31.12 28.69 16.00
CA THR A 102 -30.17 29.74 16.35
C THR A 102 -29.64 29.67 17.79
N LYS A 103 -28.30 29.82 17.90
CA LYS A 103 -27.42 30.46 18.90
C LYS A 103 -27.86 30.57 20.38
N GLU A 104 -26.93 30.23 21.28
CA GLU A 104 -26.65 31.02 22.48
C GLU A 104 -25.18 30.88 22.91
N ASN A 105 -24.52 32.03 23.12
CA ASN A 105 -23.22 32.14 23.78
C ASN A 105 -23.46 32.22 25.29
N THR A 106 -22.70 31.49 26.09
CA THR A 106 -22.46 31.86 27.48
C THR A 106 -21.00 31.62 27.88
N VAL A 107 -20.42 32.69 28.42
CA VAL A 107 -19.09 32.83 28.99
C VAL A 107 -19.00 32.05 30.30
N GLY A 108 -17.84 31.41 30.52
CA GLY A 108 -17.39 30.91 31.81
C GLY A 108 -15.87 30.83 31.80
N GLU A 109 -15.23 31.73 32.53
CA GLU A 109 -13.82 31.67 32.95
C GLU A 109 -13.62 30.54 33.96
N GLU A 110 -12.56 29.74 33.81
CA GLU A 110 -11.44 29.58 34.77
C GLU A 110 -10.62 28.31 34.45
N GLU A 111 -9.33 28.54 34.23
CA GLU A 111 -8.14 27.80 34.71
C GLU A 111 -8.10 26.26 34.61
N ASP A 112 -7.19 25.71 33.80
CA ASP A 112 -5.94 25.09 34.29
C ASP A 112 -5.09 24.58 33.10
N ALA A 113 -3.82 24.32 33.36
CA ALA A 113 -2.70 24.19 32.45
C ALA A 113 -2.74 22.95 31.54
N ALA A 114 -2.27 23.12 30.28
CA ALA A 114 -1.45 22.10 29.61
C ALA A 114 -0.81 22.64 28.31
N GLY A 115 0.50 22.87 28.39
CA GLY A 115 1.53 22.69 27.35
C GLY A 115 1.13 22.81 25.87
N VAL A 116 1.39 23.99 25.30
CA VAL A 116 1.49 24.17 23.86
C VAL A 116 2.79 23.52 23.36
N PHE A 117 2.68 22.43 22.62
CA PHE A 117 3.83 21.75 22.00
C PHE A 117 3.96 22.20 20.54
N TYR A 118 4.77 23.23 20.28
CA TYR A 118 5.24 23.52 18.92
C TYR A 118 6.53 22.71 18.66
N PRO A 119 6.62 21.90 17.59
CA PRO A 119 7.89 21.30 17.21
C PRO A 119 8.76 22.35 16.49
N THR A 120 9.81 22.81 17.16
CA THR A 120 10.86 23.63 16.56
C THR A 120 11.76 22.80 15.63
N PHE A 121 12.09 23.41 14.50
CA PHE A 121 12.85 22.89 13.38
C PHE A 121 14.36 23.16 13.58
N ASP A 122 15.07 22.37 14.38
CA ASP A 122 16.54 22.42 14.40
C ASP A 122 17.15 21.05 14.71
N GLY A 123 17.88 20.52 13.73
CA GLY A 123 18.52 19.21 13.80
C GLY A 123 19.87 19.22 14.53
N LYS A 124 20.07 18.24 15.42
CA LYS A 124 21.32 17.46 15.55
C LYS A 124 21.12 16.21 16.41
N PRO A 125 21.81 15.08 16.10
CA PRO A 125 21.56 13.79 16.73
C PRO A 125 22.26 13.64 18.08
N VAL A 126 21.58 13.02 19.05
CA VAL A 126 22.17 12.56 20.31
C VAL A 126 22.60 11.11 20.16
N LYS A 127 23.87 10.84 20.50
CA LYS A 127 24.49 9.51 20.53
C LYS A 127 24.19 8.78 21.84
N GLU A 128 23.78 7.51 21.70
CA GLU A 128 24.19 6.29 22.43
C GLU A 128 24.25 6.28 23.97
N LYS A 129 23.45 5.39 24.60
CA LYS A 129 23.94 4.20 25.34
C LYS A 129 22.82 3.34 25.96
N GLY A 130 22.95 2.00 25.79
CA GLY A 130 22.39 0.91 26.61
C GLY A 130 20.92 0.55 26.35
N GLU A 131 20.45 -0.69 26.38
CA GLU A 131 21.04 -2.00 26.65
C GLU A 131 20.04 -3.07 26.12
N LYS A 132 20.59 -4.15 25.55
CA LYS A 132 20.07 -5.52 25.31
C LYS A 132 18.57 -5.81 25.50
N GLU A 133 17.92 -6.33 24.45
CA GLU A 133 17.20 -7.61 24.49
C GLU A 133 17.12 -8.23 23.08
N LYS A 134 17.46 -9.52 22.97
CA LYS A 134 17.55 -10.28 21.72
C LYS A 134 16.51 -11.41 21.79
N PRO A 135 15.56 -11.53 20.86
CA PRO A 135 14.62 -12.64 20.90
C PRO A 135 15.27 -13.92 20.36
N SER A 136 15.18 -14.96 21.19
CA SER A 136 15.60 -16.33 20.93
C SER A 136 14.75 -17.00 19.86
N LYS A 137 15.37 -17.58 18.81
CA LYS A 137 14.89 -18.86 18.20
C LYS A 137 15.98 -19.56 17.37
N LYS A 138 16.57 -20.56 18.03
CA LYS A 138 17.22 -21.83 17.60
C LYS A 138 17.70 -21.98 16.13
N PRO A 139 18.97 -22.36 15.92
CA PRO A 139 19.40 -23.17 14.79
C PRO A 139 19.42 -24.66 15.20
N GLY A 140 18.62 -25.50 14.54
CA GLY A 140 18.74 -26.95 14.63
C GLY A 140 19.85 -27.44 13.69
N LYS A 141 21.04 -27.74 14.23
CA LYS A 141 22.06 -28.54 13.53
C LYS A 141 21.77 -30.01 13.83
N GLY A 142 21.34 -30.76 12.81
CA GLY A 142 21.40 -32.22 12.82
C GLY A 142 22.84 -32.66 12.59
N GLN A 143 23.44 -33.23 13.62
CA GLN A 143 24.67 -34.01 13.57
C GLN A 143 24.40 -35.26 12.69
N LEU A 144 25.14 -35.43 11.60
CA LEU A 144 25.22 -36.72 10.88
C LEU A 144 26.55 -37.35 11.30
N ASP A 145 26.46 -38.37 12.15
CA ASP A 145 27.57 -39.19 12.59
C ASP A 145 28.17 -39.96 11.41
N ILE A 146 29.45 -39.67 11.10
CA ILE A 146 30.31 -40.57 10.33
C ILE A 146 30.81 -41.60 11.32
N ASN A 147 30.10 -42.72 11.44
CA ASN A 147 30.62 -44.01 11.96
C ASN A 147 29.54 -45.10 11.81
N ASP A 148 29.38 -45.64 10.59
CA ASP A 148 28.88 -47.01 10.40
C ASP A 148 29.27 -47.56 9.01
N ILE A 149 30.57 -47.48 8.70
CA ILE A 149 31.18 -48.36 7.70
C ILE A 149 31.49 -49.67 8.44
N LYS A 150 30.62 -50.67 8.33
CA LYS A 150 30.97 -52.06 8.56
C LYS A 150 31.06 -52.80 7.23
N TYR A 151 32.22 -53.44 7.07
CA TYR A 151 32.57 -54.41 6.04
C TYR A 151 31.60 -55.59 6.02
#